data_AF-A0A4Q3X2X1-F1
#
_entry.id   AF-A0A4Q3X2X1-F1
#
_cell.length_a   1.000
_cell.length_b   1.000
_cell.length_c   1.000
_cell.angle_alpha   90.00
_cell.angle_beta   90.00
_cell.angle_gamma   90.00
#
_symmetry.space_group_name_H-M   'P 1'
#
loop_
_entity.id
_entity.type
_entity.pdbx_description
1 polymer ?
#
loop_
_entity_poly.entity_id
_entity_poly.type
_entity_poly.pdbx_seq_one_letter_code
_entity_poly.pdbx_strand_id
1 'polypeptide(L)'
;MRLRRMGLLSVAPLLLSAVPLVSYSRADVPTPPAKLGPEACGIDVRPQDLPNGDYGGFYTWPELVGKVDGWMKDYPQIVSVQKLGTTIEGRAIPLLKISNNPKIDQEKPQLLYLVGIHPRE
;
A
#
# COMPACT_ATOMS: atom_id res chain seq x y z
N MET A 1 1.37 -16.58 -65.28
CA MET A 1 0.08 -16.12 -64.72
C MET A 1 -0.41 -17.15 -63.72
N ARG A 2 -0.41 -16.82 -62.42
CA ARG A 2 -1.01 -17.66 -61.36
C ARG A 2 -1.64 -16.71 -60.33
N LEU A 3 -2.92 -16.38 -60.54
CA LEU A 3 -3.68 -15.51 -59.63
C LEU A 3 -3.90 -16.25 -58.31
N ARG A 4 -3.31 -15.74 -57.22
CA ARG A 4 -3.67 -16.17 -55.87
C ARG A 4 -5.01 -15.51 -55.51
N ARG A 5 -6.03 -16.33 -55.27
CA ARG A 5 -7.31 -15.91 -54.70
C ARG A 5 -7.04 -15.22 -53.35
N MET A 6 -7.33 -13.92 -53.25
CA MET A 6 -7.47 -13.20 -51.99
C MET A 6 -8.75 -13.70 -51.31
N GLY A 7 -8.61 -14.43 -50.20
CA GLY A 7 -9.73 -14.76 -49.33
C GLY A 7 -10.20 -13.49 -48.62
N LEU A 8 -11.49 -13.19 -48.72
CA LEU A 8 -12.15 -12.17 -47.92
C LEU A 8 -12.04 -12.57 -46.44
N LEU A 9 -11.32 -11.79 -45.63
CA LEU A 9 -11.44 -11.84 -44.18
C LEU A 9 -12.79 -11.24 -43.78
N SER A 10 -13.72 -12.12 -43.40
CA SER A 10 -14.98 -11.73 -42.77
C SER A 10 -14.69 -11.18 -41.37
N VAL A 11 -14.93 -9.89 -41.18
CA VAL A 11 -14.87 -9.23 -39.86
C VAL A 11 -16.18 -9.56 -39.15
N ALA A 12 -16.14 -10.49 -38.20
CA ALA A 12 -17.28 -10.78 -37.34
C ALA A 12 -17.46 -9.62 -36.33
N PRO A 13 -18.67 -9.07 -36.15
CA PRO A 13 -18.90 -8.02 -35.18
C PRO A 13 -18.86 -8.61 -33.77
N LEU A 14 -17.97 -8.09 -32.91
CA LEU A 14 -17.97 -8.37 -31.48
C LEU A 14 -19.25 -7.79 -30.86
N LEU A 15 -20.17 -8.67 -30.49
CA LEU A 15 -21.36 -8.33 -29.71
C LEU A 15 -20.93 -7.76 -28.35
N LEU A 16 -21.14 -6.45 -28.17
CA LEU A 16 -21.03 -5.78 -26.88
C LEU A 16 -22.19 -6.27 -26.00
N SER A 17 -21.95 -7.28 -25.16
CA SER A 17 -22.94 -7.71 -24.17
C SER A 17 -23.12 -6.62 -23.12
N ALA A 18 -24.32 -6.07 -23.02
CA ALA A 18 -24.70 -5.14 -21.97
C ALA A 18 -24.51 -5.81 -20.58
N VAL A 19 -23.63 -5.24 -19.75
CA VAL A 19 -23.54 -5.59 -18.33
C VAL A 19 -24.77 -5.01 -17.64
N PRO A 20 -25.59 -5.82 -16.95
CA PRO A 20 -26.76 -5.28 -16.28
C PRO A 20 -26.31 -4.37 -15.13
N LEU A 21 -26.88 -3.16 -15.07
CA LEU A 21 -26.79 -2.29 -13.90
C LEU A 21 -27.54 -2.98 -12.76
N VAL A 22 -26.81 -3.62 -11.86
CA VAL A 22 -27.35 -4.11 -10.60
C VAL A 22 -27.54 -2.91 -9.69
N SER A 23 -28.77 -2.41 -9.56
CA SER A 23 -29.12 -1.43 -8.55
C SER A 23 -29.36 -2.15 -7.22
N TYR A 24 -28.51 -1.87 -6.22
CA TYR A 24 -28.71 -2.35 -4.86
C TYR A 24 -29.60 -1.36 -4.10
N SER A 25 -30.73 -1.82 -3.55
CA SER A 25 -31.56 -0.98 -2.68
C SER A 25 -30.98 -1.00 -1.26
N ARG A 26 -31.25 0.05 -0.47
CA ARG A 26 -30.78 0.14 0.93
C ARG A 26 -31.26 -1.03 1.81
N ALA A 27 -32.30 -1.74 1.40
CA ALA A 27 -32.86 -2.88 2.12
C ALA A 27 -32.07 -4.19 1.89
N ASP A 28 -31.25 -4.26 0.84
CA ASP A 28 -30.50 -5.46 0.48
C ASP A 28 -29.14 -5.54 1.19
N VAL A 29 -28.73 -4.47 1.87
CA VAL A 29 -27.53 -4.46 2.71
C VAL A 29 -27.91 -5.14 4.02
N PRO A 30 -27.42 -6.37 4.30
CA PRO A 30 -27.63 -6.97 5.60
C PRO A 30 -27.13 -5.99 6.66
N THR A 31 -27.93 -5.76 7.69
CA THR A 31 -27.47 -4.96 8.83
C THR A 31 -26.17 -5.57 9.32
N PRO A 32 -25.06 -4.80 9.38
CA PRO A 32 -23.82 -5.34 9.89
C PRO A 32 -24.11 -5.89 11.30
N PRO A 33 -23.67 -7.11 11.62
CA PRO A 33 -23.99 -7.70 12.91
C PRO A 33 -23.57 -6.73 14.00
N ALA A 34 -24.46 -6.50 14.96
CA ALA A 34 -24.19 -5.63 16.09
C ALA A 34 -22.94 -6.15 16.80
N LYS A 35 -21.82 -5.45 16.58
CA LYS A 35 -20.46 -5.81 17.02
C LYS A 35 -19.94 -7.12 16.43
N LEU A 36 -19.57 -7.12 15.16
CA LEU A 36 -18.46 -7.96 14.73
C LEU A 36 -17.18 -7.33 15.28
N GLY A 37 -16.61 -7.90 16.35
CA GLY A 37 -15.24 -7.62 16.69
C GLY A 37 -14.29 -8.10 15.58
N PRO A 38 -13.00 -7.74 15.64
CA PRO A 38 -11.98 -8.14 14.67
C PRO A 38 -11.88 -9.67 14.45
N GLU A 39 -12.45 -10.48 15.34
CA GLU A 39 -12.61 -11.93 15.18
C GLU A 39 -13.37 -12.38 13.92
N ALA A 40 -14.18 -11.53 13.29
CA ALA A 40 -15.03 -11.94 12.16
C ALA A 40 -14.28 -12.11 10.83
N CYS A 41 -13.10 -11.52 10.66
CA CYS A 41 -12.25 -11.71 9.47
C CYS A 41 -11.14 -12.76 9.65
N GLY A 42 -11.10 -13.41 10.82
CA GLY A 42 -10.10 -14.45 11.14
C GLY A 42 -8.67 -13.95 11.32
N ILE A 43 -8.45 -12.63 11.34
CA ILE A 43 -7.15 -12.02 11.62
C ILE A 43 -7.36 -10.90 12.65
N ASP A 44 -7.44 -11.28 13.93
CA ASP A 44 -7.25 -10.36 15.05
C ASP A 44 -5.77 -10.34 15.42
N VAL A 45 -4.94 -9.69 14.59
CA VAL A 45 -3.54 -9.40 14.96
C VAL A 45 -3.52 -8.03 15.60
N ARG A 46 -3.42 -7.98 16.92
CA ARG A 46 -3.23 -6.72 17.63
C ARG A 46 -1.75 -6.37 17.60
N PRO A 47 -1.37 -5.08 17.73
CA PRO A 47 0.04 -4.70 17.82
C PRO A 47 0.80 -5.45 18.92
N GLN A 48 0.10 -5.83 20.01
CA GLN A 48 0.63 -6.62 21.13
C GLN A 48 0.95 -8.08 20.76
N ASP A 49 0.31 -8.61 19.72
CA ASP A 49 0.48 -10.01 19.29
C ASP A 49 1.66 -10.16 18.31
N LEU A 50 2.28 -9.05 17.90
CA LEU A 50 3.46 -9.00 17.05
C LEU A 50 4.71 -8.75 17.89
N PRO A 51 5.90 -9.23 17.48
CA PRO A 51 7.18 -8.90 18.11
C PRO A 51 7.62 -7.46 17.77
N ASN A 52 6.71 -6.51 17.98
CA ASN A 52 6.91 -5.08 17.83
C ASN A 52 7.57 -4.50 19.09
N GLY A 53 7.83 -3.19 19.11
CA GLY A 53 8.62 -2.53 20.16
C GLY A 53 8.11 -2.72 21.59
N ASP A 54 8.96 -2.34 22.55
CA ASP A 54 8.78 -2.57 23.99
C ASP A 54 7.64 -1.72 24.61
N TYR A 55 7.02 -0.82 23.83
CA TYR A 55 5.92 0.03 24.27
C TYR A 55 4.55 -0.63 24.03
N GLY A 56 4.33 -1.78 24.66
CA GLY A 56 3.03 -2.48 24.59
C GLY A 56 2.62 -2.88 23.17
N GLY A 57 3.58 -3.33 22.36
CA GLY A 57 3.36 -3.70 20.96
C GLY A 57 3.55 -2.57 19.95
N PHE A 58 4.00 -1.40 20.40
CA PHE A 58 4.35 -0.26 19.54
C PHE A 58 5.83 0.10 19.69
N TYR A 59 6.37 0.75 18.67
CA TYR A 59 7.74 1.26 18.73
C TYR A 59 7.80 2.58 19.49
N THR A 60 8.71 2.66 20.45
CA THR A 60 9.22 3.94 20.92
C THR A 60 9.98 4.64 19.79
N TRP A 61 10.19 5.95 19.92
CA TRP A 61 10.92 6.72 18.91
C TRP A 61 12.33 6.15 18.60
N PRO A 62 13.20 5.82 19.59
CA PRO A 62 14.50 5.24 19.30
C PRO A 62 14.44 3.89 18.58
N GLU A 63 13.47 3.04 18.94
CA GLU A 63 13.28 1.75 18.28
C GLU A 63 12.82 1.92 16.83
N LEU A 64 11.88 2.84 16.57
CA LEU A 64 11.40 3.15 15.22
C LEU A 64 12.55 3.61 14.32
N VAL A 65 13.35 4.57 14.79
CA VAL A 65 14.53 5.05 14.06
C VAL A 65 15.52 3.91 13.82
N GLY A 66 15.78 3.08 14.84
CA GLY A 66 16.64 1.91 14.71
C GLY A 66 16.14 0.89 13.67
N LYS A 67 14.82 0.67 13.57
CA LYS A 67 14.22 -0.20 12.54
C LYS A 67 14.38 0.38 11.14
N VAL A 68 14.11 1.68 10.97
CA VAL A 68 14.27 2.38 9.69
C VAL A 68 15.71 2.32 9.20
N ASP A 69 16.67 2.58 10.10
CA ASP A 69 18.10 2.46 9.79
C ASP A 69 18.52 1.00 9.50
N GLY A 70 17.90 0.04 10.19
CA GLY A 70 18.06 -1.39 9.93
C GLY A 70 17.66 -1.76 8.51
N TRP A 71 16.49 -1.32 8.03
CA TRP A 71 16.04 -1.60 6.67
C TRP A 71 16.96 -1.04 5.59
N MET A 72 17.57 0.11 5.83
CA MET A 72 18.58 0.64 4.90
C MET A 72 19.81 -0.27 4.80
N LYS A 73 20.22 -0.91 5.91
CA LYS A 73 21.35 -1.84 5.94
C LYS A 73 21.00 -3.19 5.32
N ASP A 74 19.79 -3.67 5.57
CA ASP A 74 19.33 -4.99 5.11
C ASP A 74 18.94 -4.97 3.63
N TYR A 75 18.42 -3.84 3.12
CA TYR A 75 17.90 -3.71 1.77
C TYR A 75 18.45 -2.49 1.00
N PRO A 76 19.77 -2.29 0.94
CA PRO A 76 20.38 -1.06 0.40
C PRO A 76 20.12 -0.85 -1.10
N GLN A 77 19.76 -1.91 -1.83
CA GLN A 77 19.41 -1.86 -3.25
C GLN A 77 18.03 -1.26 -3.51
N ILE A 78 17.11 -1.31 -2.53
CA ILE A 78 15.74 -0.81 -2.69
C ILE A 78 15.32 0.26 -1.68
N VAL A 79 16.03 0.40 -0.57
CA VAL A 79 15.74 1.36 0.49
C VAL A 79 16.80 2.45 0.53
N SER A 80 16.37 3.70 0.66
CA SER A 80 17.22 4.80 1.13
C SER A 80 16.50 5.60 2.20
N VAL A 81 17.22 6.01 3.23
CA VAL A 81 16.70 6.89 4.29
C VAL A 81 17.32 8.27 4.13
N GLN A 82 16.48 9.29 4.18
CA GLN A 82 16.88 10.69 4.13
C GLN A 82 16.29 11.45 5.32
N LYS A 83 16.85 12.61 5.64
CA LYS A 83 16.28 13.51 6.64
C LYS A 83 15.37 14.51 5.95
N LEU A 84 14.07 14.47 6.24
CA LEU A 84 13.11 15.46 5.73
C LEU A 84 13.30 16.82 6.41
N GLY A 85 13.63 16.80 7.71
CA GLY A 85 13.77 18.01 8.51
C GLY A 85 14.10 17.69 9.97
N THR A 86 13.92 18.68 10.83
CA THR A 86 14.13 18.55 12.29
C THR A 86 12.87 19.03 13.01
N THR A 87 12.45 18.32 14.05
CA THR A 87 11.35 18.76 14.93
C THR A 87 11.78 19.94 15.80
N ILE A 88 10.82 20.57 16.48
CA ILE A 88 11.07 21.67 17.44
C ILE A 88 11.99 21.24 18.61
N GLU A 89 11.98 19.96 18.98
CA GLU A 89 12.82 19.37 20.03
C GLU A 89 14.15 18.83 19.48
N GLY A 90 14.48 19.12 18.23
CA GLY A 90 15.78 18.75 17.64
C GLY A 90 15.87 17.32 17.10
N ARG A 91 14.76 16.58 16.98
CA ARG A 91 14.78 15.20 16.43
C ARG A 91 14.75 15.22 14.90
N ALA A 92 15.57 14.39 14.25
CA ALA A 92 15.53 14.25 12.80
C ALA A 92 14.25 13.52 12.36
N ILE A 93 13.56 14.02 11.33
CA ILE A 93 12.38 13.35 10.77
C ILE A 93 12.86 12.45 9.62
N PRO A 94 12.79 11.11 9.76
CA PRO A 94 13.26 10.20 8.72
C PRO A 94 12.23 10.11 7.58
N LEU A 95 12.74 10.09 6.35
CA LEU A 95 12.00 9.80 5.14
C LEU A 95 12.56 8.53 4.51
N LEU A 96 11.74 7.49 4.50
CA LEU A 96 12.04 6.21 3.85
C LEU A 96 11.59 6.26 2.39
N LYS A 97 12.51 6.11 1.45
CA LYS A 97 12.22 5.94 0.03
C LYS A 97 12.44 4.48 -0.36
N ILE A 98 11.43 3.88 -0.98
CA ILE A 98 11.48 2.52 -1.52
C ILE A 98 11.37 2.60 -3.05
N SER A 99 12.37 2.14 -3.78
CA SER A 99 12.35 2.05 -5.24
C SER A 99 13.37 1.04 -5.74
N ASN A 100 13.28 0.58 -6.99
CA ASN A 100 14.28 -0.30 -7.59
C ASN A 100 15.66 0.35 -7.78
N ASN A 101 15.73 1.69 -7.72
CA ASN A 101 16.99 2.43 -7.61
C ASN A 101 16.77 3.69 -6.76
N PRO A 102 16.86 3.59 -5.42
CA PRO A 102 16.40 4.64 -4.52
C PRO A 102 17.32 5.88 -4.51
N LYS A 103 18.57 5.72 -4.98
CA LYS A 103 19.61 6.78 -4.95
C LYS A 103 19.41 7.88 -6.00
N ILE A 104 18.61 7.64 -7.03
CA ILE A 104 18.32 8.62 -8.08
C ILE A 104 16.83 8.91 -8.12
N ASP A 105 16.48 10.10 -8.61
CA ASP A 105 15.10 10.37 -9.01
C ASP A 105 14.80 9.69 -10.35
N GLN A 106 13.60 9.15 -10.47
CA GLN A 106 13.19 8.38 -11.63
C GLN A 106 11.87 8.94 -12.13
N GLU A 107 11.70 8.99 -13.45
CA GLU A 107 10.45 9.42 -14.08
C GLU A 107 9.37 8.34 -13.95
N LYS A 108 8.87 8.18 -12.72
CA LYS A 108 7.86 7.20 -12.32
C LYS A 108 6.83 7.86 -11.40
N PRO A 109 5.58 7.36 -11.36
CA PRO A 109 4.61 7.79 -10.37
C PRO A 109 5.14 7.61 -8.94
N GLN A 110 4.78 8.54 -8.06
CA GLN A 110 5.22 8.55 -6.67
C GLN A 110 4.01 8.52 -5.74
N LEU A 111 4.14 7.76 -4.65
CA LEU A 111 3.15 7.70 -3.58
C LEU A 111 3.83 8.11 -2.27
N LEU A 112 3.16 8.96 -1.51
CA LEU A 112 3.62 9.42 -0.20
C LEU A 112 2.67 8.91 0.87
N TYR A 113 3.24 8.22 1.86
CA TYR A 113 2.55 7.82 3.08
C TYR A 113 3.08 8.65 4.23
N LEU A 114 2.17 9.22 5.03
CA LEU A 114 2.49 9.98 6.23
C LEU A 114 1.84 9.31 7.43
N VAL A 115 2.55 9.26 8.55
CA VAL A 115 2.12 8.63 9.80
C VAL A 115 2.56 9.50 10.99
N GLY A 116 1.91 9.36 12.14
CA GLY A 116 2.30 10.04 13.38
C GLY A 116 2.14 11.56 13.34
N ILE A 117 1.21 12.08 12.54
CA ILE A 117 0.89 13.52 12.51
C ILE A 117 0.25 13.94 13.84
N HIS A 118 -0.68 13.12 14.34
CA HIS A 118 -1.20 13.25 15.70
C HIS A 118 -0.42 12.31 16.63
N PRO A 119 0.09 12.78 17.78
CA PRO A 119 0.92 11.96 18.67
C PRO A 119 0.28 10.69 19.25
N ARG A 120 -1.04 10.50 19.09
CA ARG A 120 -1.81 9.37 19.62
C ARG A 120 -2.15 8.30 18.56
N GLU A 121 -1.73 8.50 17.32
CA GLU A 121 -1.98 7.66 16.14
C GLU A 121 -0.67 7.11 15.59
#